data_AF-A0AAA9Z530-F1
#
_entry.id   AF-A0AAA9Z530-F1
#
_cell.length_a   1.000
_cell.length_b   1.000
_cell.length_c   1.000
_cell.angle_alpha   90.00
_cell.angle_beta   90.00
_cell.angle_gamma   90.00
#
_symmetry.space_group_name_H-M   'P 1'
#
loop_
_entity.id
_entity.type
_entity.pdbx_description
1 polymer ?
#
loop_
_entity_poly.entity_id
_entity_poly.type
_entity_poly.pdbx_seq_one_letter_code
_entity_poly.pdbx_strand_id
1 'polypeptide(L)'
;MEDFKCKVLLYLIVGLCGLASLVDAQIPGLGGCPDYVPITKFDRNKFLGTWYEVERYFTVSEVAAKCISATYELMPDGKIYVKNSLTNRL
;
A
#
# COMPACT_ATOMS: atom_id res chain seq x y z
N MET A 1 -5.74 43.00 -11.95
CA MET A 1 -5.67 42.65 -10.50
C MET A 1 -6.09 41.20 -10.25
N GLU A 2 -7.01 40.64 -11.04
CA GLU A 2 -7.36 39.20 -10.98
C GLU A 2 -6.25 38.28 -11.53
N ASP A 3 -5.57 38.67 -12.63
CA ASP A 3 -4.49 37.86 -13.22
C ASP A 3 -3.29 37.62 -12.27
N PHE A 4 -2.96 38.64 -11.48
CA PHE A 4 -1.86 38.54 -10.52
C PHE A 4 -2.18 37.57 -9.38
N LYS A 5 -3.42 37.59 -8.87
CA LYS A 5 -3.90 36.64 -7.87
C LYS A 5 -3.91 35.21 -8.42
N CYS A 6 -4.30 35.03 -9.68
CA CYS A 6 -4.38 33.72 -10.32
C CYS A 6 -2.99 33.08 -10.52
N LYS A 7 -1.99 33.86 -10.95
CA LYS A 7 -0.59 33.38 -11.06
C LYS A 7 0.01 33.03 -9.71
N VAL A 8 -0.20 33.88 -8.69
CA VAL A 8 0.30 33.61 -7.34
C VAL A 8 -0.34 32.35 -6.75
N LEU A 9 -1.66 32.15 -6.95
CA LEU A 9 -2.35 30.94 -6.53
C LEU A 9 -1.81 29.69 -7.23
N LEU A 10 -1.54 29.78 -8.54
CA LEU A 10 -0.96 28.68 -9.32
C LEU A 10 0.43 28.29 -8.80
N TYR A 11 1.32 29.28 -8.54
CA TYR A 11 2.65 29.00 -7.99
C TYR A 11 2.59 28.37 -6.60
N LEU A 12 1.64 28.79 -5.76
CA LEU A 12 1.44 28.18 -4.44
C LEU A 12 0.98 26.73 -4.55
N ILE A 13 0.03 26.42 -5.45
CA ILE A 13 -0.44 25.05 -5.66
C ILE A 13 0.69 24.16 -6.19
N VAL A 14 1.43 24.62 -7.20
CA VAL A 14 2.56 23.85 -7.77
C VAL A 14 3.66 23.63 -6.72
N GLY A 15 4.00 24.66 -5.94
CA GLY A 15 4.96 24.53 -4.85
C GLY A 15 4.51 23.53 -3.77
N LEU A 16 3.23 23.57 -3.40
CA LEU A 16 2.66 22.65 -2.41
C LEU A 16 2.64 21.19 -2.91
N CYS A 17 2.26 20.98 -4.18
CA CYS A 17 2.28 19.65 -4.80
C CYS A 17 3.70 19.08 -4.90
N GLY A 18 4.69 19.91 -5.24
CA GLY A 18 6.10 19.49 -5.30
C GLY A 18 6.66 19.07 -3.94
N LEU A 19 6.27 19.75 -2.86
CA LEU A 19 6.65 19.36 -1.49
C LEU A 19 5.94 18.07 -1.04
N ALA A 20 4.70 17.85 -1.47
CA ALA A 20 3.96 16.63 -1.14
C ALA A 20 4.57 15.37 -1.78
N SER A 21 5.28 15.48 -2.91
CA SER A 21 5.96 14.35 -3.56
C SER A 21 7.25 13.88 -2.88
N LEU A 22 7.70 14.54 -1.80
CA LEU A 22 8.92 14.14 -1.08
C LEU A 22 8.71 12.99 -0.09
N VAL A 23 7.46 12.58 0.15
CA VAL A 23 7.09 11.51 1.07
C VAL A 23 6.20 10.50 0.37
N ASP A 24 6.52 9.22 0.54
CA ASP A 24 5.68 8.11 0.10
C ASP A 24 4.92 7.57 1.32
N ALA A 25 3.64 7.93 1.43
CA ALA A 25 2.77 7.48 2.51
C ALA A 25 1.40 7.10 1.95
N GLN A 26 0.95 5.88 2.24
CA GLN A 26 -0.38 5.41 1.82
C GLN A 26 -1.51 6.02 2.66
N ILE A 27 -1.22 6.38 3.92
CA ILE A 27 -2.19 6.93 4.87
C ILE A 27 -1.65 8.27 5.39
N PRO A 28 -2.34 9.39 5.14
CA PRO A 28 -1.90 10.69 5.63
C PRO A 28 -2.02 10.74 7.16
N GLY A 29 -0.94 11.20 7.81
CA GLY A 29 -0.87 11.36 9.26
C GLY A 29 0.09 12.48 9.64
N LEU A 30 -0.01 12.98 10.88
CA LEU A 30 0.94 13.92 11.42
C LEU A 30 2.17 13.18 11.96
N GLY A 31 3.36 13.64 11.60
CA GLY A 31 4.63 13.00 11.99
C GLY A 31 5.16 12.04 10.94
N GLY A 32 6.22 11.31 11.28
CA GLY A 32 6.81 10.28 10.42
C GLY A 32 6.11 8.92 10.57
N CYS A 33 6.42 7.99 9.66
CA CYS A 33 6.01 6.60 9.82
C CYS A 33 6.61 6.03 11.12
N PRO A 34 5.83 5.31 11.94
CA PRO A 34 6.37 4.70 13.16
C PRO A 34 7.31 3.54 12.82
N ASP A 35 8.28 3.30 13.71
CA ASP A 35 9.15 2.13 13.62
C ASP A 35 8.40 0.87 14.05
N TYR A 36 8.30 -0.11 13.16
CA TYR A 36 7.71 -1.41 13.47
C TYR A 36 8.80 -2.47 13.65
N VAL A 37 8.71 -3.23 14.74
CA VAL A 37 9.59 -4.38 14.98
C VAL A 37 8.95 -5.62 14.35
N PRO A 38 9.60 -6.28 13.37
CA PRO A 38 9.09 -7.50 12.76
C PRO A 38 9.15 -8.69 13.73
N ILE A 39 8.40 -9.76 13.41
CA ILE A 39 8.41 -11.00 14.20
C ILE A 39 9.83 -11.60 14.19
N THR A 40 10.48 -11.66 15.35
CA THR A 40 11.90 -12.02 15.47
C THR A 40 12.19 -13.51 15.28
N LYS A 41 11.25 -14.38 15.65
CA LYS A 41 11.37 -15.85 15.52
C LYS A 41 10.35 -16.38 14.50
N PHE A 42 10.40 -15.82 13.29
CA PHE A 42 9.49 -16.20 12.22
C PHE A 42 9.81 -17.60 11.67
N ASP A 43 8.88 -18.53 11.86
CA ASP A 43 8.94 -19.87 11.27
C ASP A 43 8.22 -19.87 9.93
N ARG A 44 8.99 -19.80 8.84
CA ARG A 44 8.46 -19.74 7.47
C ARG A 44 7.58 -20.94 7.13
N ASN A 45 7.91 -22.14 7.63
CA ASN A 45 7.19 -23.36 7.29
C ASN A 45 5.77 -23.36 7.88
N LYS A 46 5.57 -22.70 9.02
CA LYS A 46 4.26 -22.51 9.63
C LYS A 46 3.44 -21.39 8.99
N PHE A 47 4.09 -20.51 8.24
CA PHE A 47 3.43 -19.41 7.53
C PHE A 47 2.90 -19.82 6.15
N LEU A 48 3.43 -20.91 5.57
CA LEU A 48 2.97 -21.44 4.30
C LEU A 48 1.48 -21.82 4.33
N GLY A 49 0.86 -21.86 3.16
CA GLY A 49 -0.56 -22.14 2.99
C GLY A 49 -1.36 -20.89 2.61
N THR A 50 -2.68 -20.99 2.70
CA THR A 50 -3.61 -19.95 2.25
C THR A 50 -4.05 -19.05 3.40
N TRP A 51 -3.87 -17.75 3.22
CA TRP A 51 -4.36 -16.70 4.09
C TRP A 51 -5.54 -16.01 3.44
N TYR A 52 -6.57 -15.72 4.23
CA TYR A 52 -7.72 -14.95 3.80
C TYR A 52 -7.60 -13.53 4.34
N GLU A 53 -7.77 -12.55 3.48
CA GLU A 53 -7.75 -11.15 3.89
C GLU A 53 -9.04 -10.81 4.64
N VAL A 54 -8.91 -10.47 5.92
CA VAL A 54 -10.05 -10.09 6.77
C VAL A 54 -10.34 -8.60 6.64
N GLU A 55 -9.29 -7.78 6.71
CA GLU A 55 -9.34 -6.32 6.61
C GLU A 55 -8.09 -5.80 5.89
N ARG A 56 -8.20 -4.62 5.28
CA ARG A 56 -7.10 -3.92 4.63
C ARG A 56 -7.32 -2.41 4.63
N TYR A 57 -6.23 -1.68 4.40
CA TYR A 57 -6.32 -0.30 3.96
C TYR A 57 -6.71 -0.21 2.49
N PHE A 58 -7.21 0.96 2.09
CA PHE A 58 -7.61 1.18 0.70
C PHE A 58 -6.42 1.06 -0.25
N THR A 59 -6.57 0.21 -1.27
CA THR A 59 -5.63 0.01 -2.37
C THR A 59 -6.40 0.09 -3.69
N VAL A 60 -5.90 0.86 -4.66
CA VAL A 60 -6.59 1.02 -5.96
C VAL A 60 -6.68 -0.31 -6.71
N SER A 61 -5.67 -1.16 -6.58
CA SER A 61 -5.60 -2.48 -7.23
C SER A 61 -6.72 -3.43 -6.82
N GLU A 62 -7.36 -3.23 -5.66
CA GLU A 62 -8.34 -4.17 -5.13
C GLU A 62 -9.73 -3.55 -4.92
N VAL A 63 -9.94 -2.32 -5.38
CA VAL A 63 -11.19 -1.58 -5.15
C VAL A 63 -12.45 -2.31 -5.64
N ALA A 64 -12.32 -3.11 -6.69
CA ALA A 64 -13.39 -3.92 -7.28
C ALA A 64 -13.25 -5.43 -6.98
N ALA A 65 -12.46 -5.82 -5.98
CA ALA A 65 -12.21 -7.20 -5.62
C ALA A 65 -12.93 -7.63 -4.33
N LYS A 66 -13.29 -8.92 -4.23
CA LYS A 66 -13.79 -9.61 -3.04
C LYS A 66 -13.19 -11.01 -2.93
N CYS A 67 -13.36 -11.65 -1.76
CA CYS A 67 -12.83 -12.99 -1.48
C CYS A 67 -11.33 -13.11 -1.74
N ILE A 68 -10.56 -12.15 -1.24
CA ILE A 68 -9.11 -12.08 -1.45
C ILE A 68 -8.43 -13.15 -0.60
N SER A 69 -7.52 -13.89 -1.23
CA SER A 69 -6.64 -14.82 -0.54
C SER A 69 -5.24 -14.80 -1.13
N ALA A 70 -4.24 -15.05 -0.28
CA ALA A 70 -2.84 -15.18 -0.66
C ALA A 70 -2.35 -16.57 -0.25
N THR A 71 -1.87 -17.36 -1.21
CA THR A 71 -1.29 -18.67 -0.94
C THR A 71 0.23 -18.58 -1.04
N TYR A 72 0.92 -18.94 0.05
CA TYR A 72 2.37 -18.93 0.15
C TYR A 72 2.91 -20.35 -0.01
N GLU A 73 3.76 -20.55 -1.01
CA GLU A 73 4.33 -21.85 -1.34
C GLU A 73 5.86 -21.77 -1.41
N LEU A 74 6.54 -22.77 -0.84
CA LEU A 74 7.99 -22.90 -0.95
C LEU A 74 8.33 -23.68 -2.22
N MET A 75 9.05 -23.05 -3.14
CA MET A 75 9.45 -23.68 -4.41
C MET A 75 10.80 -24.39 -4.29
N PRO A 76 11.14 -25.30 -5.22
CA PRO A 76 12.41 -26.04 -5.20
C PRO A 76 13.67 -25.16 -5.25
N ASP A 77 13.55 -23.93 -5.75
CA ASP A 77 14.63 -22.93 -5.75
C ASP A 77 14.84 -22.26 -4.38
N GLY A 78 14.06 -22.65 -3.37
CA GLY A 78 14.14 -22.14 -2.00
C GLY A 78 13.41 -20.81 -1.79
N LYS A 79 12.72 -20.27 -2.80
CA LYS A 79 11.97 -19.01 -2.67
C LYS A 79 10.52 -19.26 -2.28
N ILE A 80 9.93 -18.27 -1.62
CA ILE A 80 8.49 -18.25 -1.35
C ILE A 80 7.80 -17.57 -2.53
N TYR A 81 6.88 -18.29 -3.14
CA TYR A 81 6.00 -17.78 -4.19
C TYR A 81 4.66 -17.40 -3.56
N VAL A 82 4.08 -16.32 -4.06
CA VAL A 82 2.80 -15.80 -3.57
C VAL A 82 1.80 -15.86 -4.72
N LYS A 83 0.73 -16.63 -4.52
CA LYS A 83 -0.40 -16.69 -5.45
C LYS A 83 -1.59 -15.96 -4.85
N ASN A 84 -1.91 -14.79 -5.39
CA ASN A 84 -3.09 -14.04 -5.02
C ASN A 84 -4.30 -14.51 -5.84
N SER A 85 -5.42 -14.74 -5.15
CA SER A 85 -6.71 -15.04 -5.78
C SER A 85 -7.75 -14.03 -5.29
N LEU A 86 -8.51 -13.50 -6.24
CA LEU A 86 -9.55 -12.51 -6.01
C LEU A 86 -10.72 -12.77 -6.94
N THR A 87 -11.91 -12.38 -6.51
CA THR A 87 -13.14 -12.43 -7.30
C THR A 87 -13.61 -11.01 -7.60
N ASN A 88 -14.12 -10.75 -8.80
CA ASN A 88 -14.74 -9.45 -9.08
C ASN A 88 -15.93 -9.21 -8.15
N ARG A 89 -16.04 -8.00 -7.61
CA ARG A 89 -17.15 -7.59 -6.76
C ARG A 89 -18.41 -7.30 -7.58
N LEU A 90 -18.24 -6.81 -8.81
CA LEU A 90 -19.30 -6.49 -9.77
C LEU A 90 -19.82 -7.74 -10.47
#